data_AF-A0A9E5FXE8-F1
#
_entry.id   AF-A0A9E5FXE8-F1
#
_cell.length_a   1.000
_cell.length_b   1.000
_cell.length_c   1.000
_cell.angle_alpha   90.00
_cell.angle_beta   90.00
_cell.angle_gamma   90.00
#
_symmetry.space_group_name_H-M   'P 1'
#
loop_
_entity.id
_entity.type
_entity.pdbx_description
1 polymer ?
#
loop_
_entity_poly.entity_id
_entity_poly.type
_entity_poly.pdbx_seq_one_letter_code
_entity_poly.pdbx_strand_id
1 'polypeptide(L)'
;MSLSARIQLAQKRGLTLKHAKVLAKLDAPRKIQDFLARFPQNFEPQGDTARSVQGAMDAQCAHCIEGAMVAAFALWLNGHPPLLIDLCAHRDMDHVIAPFQVN
;
A
#
# COMPACT_ATOMS: atom_id res chain seq x y z
N MET A 1 14.96 -5.48 -8.55
CA MET A 1 15.73 -4.25 -8.29
C MET A 1 16.55 -4.41 -7.01
N SER A 2 17.71 -3.76 -6.89
CA SER A 2 18.45 -3.71 -5.61
C SER A 2 17.67 -2.90 -4.56
N LEU A 3 17.96 -3.11 -3.27
CA LEU A 3 17.32 -2.36 -2.18
C LEU A 3 17.51 -0.84 -2.33
N SER A 4 18.72 -0.40 -2.71
CA SER A 4 19.02 1.03 -2.94
C SER A 4 18.17 1.60 -4.08
N ALA A 5 18.04 0.88 -5.19
CA ALA A 5 17.21 1.30 -6.32
C ALA A 5 15.72 1.40 -5.93
N ARG A 6 15.22 0.49 -5.08
CA ARG A 6 13.84 0.55 -4.56
C ARG A 6 13.61 1.76 -3.67
N ILE A 7 14.55 2.09 -2.79
CA ILE A 7 14.48 3.28 -1.94
C ILE A 7 14.48 4.55 -2.80
N GLN A 8 15.39 4.65 -3.77
CA GLN A 8 15.46 5.81 -4.67
C GLN A 8 14.17 5.99 -5.48
N LEU A 9 13.62 4.90 -6.05
CA LEU A 9 12.34 4.94 -6.76
C LEU A 9 11.22 5.42 -5.82
N ALA A 10 11.15 4.86 -4.61
CA ALA A 10 10.16 5.24 -3.61
C ALA A 10 10.22 6.75 -3.27
N GLN A 11 11.42 7.27 -3.01
CA GLN A 11 11.61 8.70 -2.73
C GLN A 11 11.25 9.58 -3.93
N LYS A 12 11.63 9.19 -5.15
CA LYS A 12 11.28 9.91 -6.38
C LYS A 12 9.76 9.99 -6.59
N ARG A 13 8.98 9.09 -5.99
CA ARG A 13 7.51 9.07 -6.03
C ARG A 13 6.84 9.72 -4.82
N GLY A 14 7.61 10.44 -3.99
CA GLY A 14 7.07 11.28 -2.91
C GLY A 14 7.07 10.66 -1.52
N LEU A 15 7.68 9.48 -1.34
CA LEU A 15 7.86 8.93 0.01
C LEU A 15 9.04 9.58 0.73
N THR A 16 8.86 9.85 2.02
CA THR A 16 9.98 10.19 2.91
C THR A 16 10.99 9.06 2.95
N LEU A 17 12.25 9.35 3.29
CA LEU A 17 13.28 8.32 3.42
C LEU A 17 12.89 7.23 4.43
N LYS A 18 12.18 7.61 5.52
CA LYS A 18 11.65 6.67 6.52
C LYS A 18 10.71 5.66 5.88
N HIS A 19 9.68 6.12 5.18
CA HIS A 19 8.68 5.23 4.56
C HIS A 19 9.24 4.49 3.35
N ALA A 20 10.10 5.13 2.56
CA ALA A 20 10.80 4.48 1.46
C ALA A 20 11.61 3.27 1.95
N LYS A 21 12.36 3.41 3.05
CA LYS A 21 13.12 2.28 3.66
C LYS A 21 12.22 1.16 4.16
N VAL A 22 11.03 1.46 4.67
CA VAL A 22 10.07 0.45 5.12
C VAL A 22 9.53 -0.33 3.93
N LEU A 23 8.91 0.36 2.96
CA LEU A 23 8.27 -0.32 1.82
C LEU A 23 9.28 -1.02 0.91
N ALA A 24 10.49 -0.48 0.75
CA ALA A 24 11.55 -1.11 -0.04
C ALA A 24 12.09 -2.42 0.57
N LYS A 25 11.82 -2.72 1.84
CA LYS A 25 12.18 -4.00 2.48
C LYS A 25 11.11 -5.08 2.31
N LEU A 26 9.90 -4.71 1.87
CA LEU A 26 8.80 -5.64 1.60
C LEU A 26 9.02 -6.28 0.23
N ASP A 27 9.99 -7.20 0.14
CA ASP A 27 10.48 -7.84 -1.09
C ASP A 27 9.72 -9.08 -1.56
N ALA A 28 8.63 -9.42 -0.88
CA ALA A 28 7.76 -10.54 -1.24
C ALA A 28 6.29 -10.17 -0.98
N PRO A 29 5.33 -10.65 -1.82
CA PRO A 29 3.90 -10.39 -1.61
C PRO A 29 3.43 -10.75 -0.21
N ARG A 30 3.93 -11.86 0.36
CA ARG A 30 3.59 -12.25 1.73
C ARG A 30 4.02 -11.22 2.79
N LYS A 31 5.22 -10.63 2.66
CA LYS A 31 5.70 -9.58 3.57
C LYS A 31 4.86 -8.31 3.47
N ILE A 32 4.35 -7.99 2.26
CA ILE A 32 3.42 -6.88 2.05
C ILE A 32 2.12 -7.16 2.79
N GLN A 33 1.54 -8.35 2.61
CA GLN A 33 0.31 -8.73 3.32
C GLN A 33 0.49 -8.74 4.84
N ASP A 34 1.59 -9.29 5.36
CA ASP A 34 1.87 -9.32 6.80
C ASP A 34 2.07 -7.91 7.38
N PHE A 35 2.60 -6.97 6.59
CA PHE A 35 2.69 -5.55 6.96
C PHE A 35 1.30 -4.91 7.01
N LEU A 36 0.47 -5.12 5.99
CA LEU A 36 -0.89 -4.55 5.90
C LEU A 36 -1.85 -5.14 6.94
N ALA A 37 -1.69 -6.42 7.30
CA ALA A 37 -2.50 -7.04 8.35
C ALA A 37 -2.31 -6.40 9.73
N ARG A 38 -1.23 -5.62 9.91
CA ARG A 38 -0.96 -4.84 11.12
C ARG A 38 -1.41 -3.39 11.01
N PHE A 39 -1.88 -2.96 9.85
CA PHE A 39 -2.40 -1.63 9.62
C PHE A 39 -3.83 -1.56 10.18
N PRO A 40 -4.08 -0.80 11.25
CA PRO A 40 -5.42 -0.63 11.81
C PRO A 40 -6.38 -0.08 10.75
N GLN A 41 -7.61 -0.57 10.77
CA GLN A 41 -8.69 -0.01 9.98
C GLN A 41 -8.90 1.46 10.39
N ASN A 42 -9.01 2.33 9.39
CA ASN A 42 -9.44 3.70 9.60
C ASN A 42 -10.98 3.74 9.70
N PHE A 43 -11.49 4.18 10.85
CA PHE A 43 -12.92 4.38 11.12
C PHE A 43 -13.36 5.85 11.00
N GLU A 44 -12.55 6.69 10.34
CA GLU A 44 -12.85 8.09 10.06
C GLU A 44 -13.25 8.92 11.30
N PRO A 45 -12.51 8.84 12.43
CA PRO A 45 -12.86 9.61 13.62
C PRO A 45 -12.81 11.14 13.40
N GLN A 46 -12.23 11.57 12.29
CA GLN A 46 -12.04 12.97 11.89
C GLN A 46 -12.73 13.29 10.54
N GLY A 47 -13.61 12.41 10.07
CA GLY A 47 -14.26 12.50 8.75
C GLY A 47 -13.53 11.74 7.65
N ASP A 48 -14.14 11.76 6.47
CA ASP A 48 -13.77 10.94 5.31
C ASP A 48 -12.32 11.15 4.85
N THR A 49 -11.65 10.05 4.49
CA THR A 49 -10.25 10.13 4.02
C THR A 49 -9.97 9.28 2.78
N ALA A 50 -9.05 9.77 1.95
CA ALA A 50 -8.47 9.05 0.82
C ALA A 50 -6.98 9.43 0.70
N ARG A 51 -6.19 9.11 1.73
CA ARG A 51 -4.79 9.51 1.85
C ARG A 51 -3.95 8.86 0.76
N SER A 52 -2.93 9.59 0.32
CA SER A 52 -1.85 9.02 -0.49
C SER A 52 -1.10 7.93 0.28
N VAL A 53 -0.27 7.13 -0.40
CA VAL A 53 0.60 6.13 0.24
C VAL A 53 1.44 6.76 1.37
N GLN A 54 2.00 7.96 1.15
CA GLN A 54 2.75 8.67 2.19
C GLN A 54 1.85 9.04 3.37
N GLY A 55 0.64 9.57 3.11
CA GLY A 55 -0.29 9.95 4.17
C GLY A 55 -0.83 8.77 4.97
N ALA A 56 -1.14 7.64 4.33
CA ALA A 56 -1.53 6.41 5.01
C ALA A 56 -0.39 5.89 5.90
N MET A 57 0.85 5.92 5.40
CA MET A 57 2.04 5.58 6.18
C MET A 57 2.27 6.52 7.36
N ASP A 58 2.02 7.82 7.23
CA ASP A 58 2.12 8.77 8.36
C ASP A 58 1.01 8.53 9.40
N ALA A 59 -0.22 8.30 8.94
CA ALA A 59 -1.37 8.09 9.81
C ALA A 59 -1.33 6.75 10.57
N GLN A 60 -0.59 5.77 10.05
CA GLN A 60 -0.50 4.41 10.62
C GLN A 60 -1.89 3.75 10.78
N CYS A 61 -2.83 4.07 9.90
CA CYS A 61 -4.13 3.43 9.75
C CYS A 61 -4.62 3.64 8.30
N ALA A 62 -5.51 2.77 7.82
CA ALA A 62 -6.01 2.86 6.45
C ALA A 62 -7.43 2.33 6.25
N HIS A 63 -8.12 2.89 5.26
CA HIS A 63 -9.22 2.23 4.55
C HIS A 63 -8.70 1.12 3.62
N CYS A 64 -9.62 0.32 3.07
CA CYS A 64 -9.29 -0.68 2.06
C CYS A 64 -8.54 -0.07 0.86
N ILE A 65 -9.01 1.06 0.31
CA ILE A 65 -8.36 1.78 -0.80
C ILE A 65 -6.95 2.27 -0.45
N GLU A 66 -6.77 2.85 0.74
CA GLU A 66 -5.47 3.36 1.19
C GLU A 66 -4.47 2.21 1.40
N GLY A 67 -4.93 1.11 2.03
CA GLY A 67 -4.15 -0.11 2.19
C GLY A 67 -3.79 -0.75 0.84
N ALA A 68 -4.73 -0.79 -0.10
CA ALA A 68 -4.52 -1.30 -1.45
C ALA A 68 -3.52 -0.43 -2.22
N MET A 69 -3.56 0.91 -2.09
CA MET A 69 -2.55 1.80 -2.67
C MET A 69 -1.16 1.54 -2.09
N VAL A 70 -1.03 1.34 -0.77
CA VAL A 70 0.24 0.95 -0.13
C VAL A 70 0.74 -0.38 -0.68
N ALA A 71 -0.16 -1.37 -0.82
CA ALA A 71 0.14 -2.69 -1.37
C ALA A 71 0.63 -2.61 -2.83
N ALA A 72 -0.12 -1.93 -3.69
CA ALA A 72 0.19 -1.73 -5.10
C ALA A 72 1.53 -1.01 -5.27
N PHE A 73 1.81 -0.01 -4.44
CA PHE A 73 3.10 0.67 -4.44
C PHE A 73 4.25 -0.27 -4.05
N ALA A 74 4.08 -1.08 -3.00
CA ALA A 74 5.11 -2.03 -2.56
C ALA A 74 5.34 -3.14 -3.61
N LEU A 75 4.28 -3.64 -4.25
CA LEU A 75 4.33 -4.55 -5.40
C LEU A 75 5.08 -3.93 -6.58
N TRP A 76 4.88 -2.64 -6.84
CA TRP A 76 5.62 -1.92 -7.86
C TRP A 76 7.11 -1.82 -7.60
N LEU A 77 7.51 -1.62 -6.34
CA LEU A 77 8.92 -1.69 -5.97
C LEU A 77 9.51 -3.10 -6.17
N ASN A 78 8.68 -4.14 -6.19
CA ASN A 78 9.08 -5.52 -6.50
C ASN A 78 9.07 -5.84 -8.00
N GLY A 79 8.63 -4.91 -8.85
CA GLY A 79 8.57 -5.07 -10.31
C GLY A 79 7.23 -5.54 -10.85
N HIS A 80 6.20 -5.71 -10.00
CA HIS A 80 4.84 -5.97 -10.48
C HIS A 80 4.17 -4.67 -10.94
N PRO A 81 3.20 -4.70 -11.87
CA PRO A 81 2.37 -3.54 -12.16
C PRO A 81 1.55 -3.09 -10.93
N PRO A 82 1.49 -1.78 -10.60
CA PRO A 82 0.69 -1.26 -9.48
C PRO A 82 -0.79 -1.18 -9.86
N LEU A 83 -1.48 -2.31 -9.83
CA LEU A 83 -2.90 -2.39 -10.18
C LEU A 83 -3.78 -2.33 -8.93
N LEU A 84 -5.01 -1.86 -9.13
CA LEU A 84 -6.09 -1.88 -8.14
C LEU A 84 -7.32 -2.54 -8.77
N ILE A 85 -8.07 -3.28 -7.97
CA ILE A 85 -9.41 -3.78 -8.32
C ILE A 85 -10.38 -3.22 -7.29
N ASP A 86 -11.43 -2.58 -7.79
CA ASP A 86 -12.57 -2.12 -7.02
C ASP A 86 -13.69 -3.16 -7.08
N LEU A 87 -14.13 -3.64 -5.92
CA LEU A 87 -15.20 -4.63 -5.77
C LEU A 87 -16.39 -3.96 -5.11
N CYS A 88 -17.47 -3.80 -5.87
CA CYS A 88 -18.73 -3.28 -5.34
C CYS A 88 -19.60 -4.41 -4.78
N ALA A 89 -20.14 -4.22 -3.59
CA ALA A 89 -21.01 -5.18 -2.91
C ALA A 89 -22.46 -4.66 -2.85
N HIS A 90 -23.42 -5.57 -2.95
CA HIS A 90 -24.84 -5.21 -2.88
C HIS A 90 -25.40 -5.17 -1.44
N ARG A 91 -24.87 -6.03 -0.54
CA ARG A 91 -25.32 -6.18 0.85
C ARG A 91 -24.15 -6.32 1.84
N ASP A 92 -23.00 -5.78 1.47
CA ASP A 92 -21.77 -5.79 2.27
C ASP A 92 -20.98 -4.50 1.99
N MET A 93 -19.81 -4.34 2.57
CA MET A 93 -18.91 -3.22 2.30
C MET A 93 -18.14 -3.43 0.99
N ASP A 94 -18.06 -2.37 0.19
CA ASP A 94 -17.16 -2.31 -0.97
C ASP A 94 -15.71 -2.53 -0.54
N HIS A 95 -14.91 -3.11 -1.43
CA HIS A 95 -13.53 -3.45 -1.10
C HIS A 95 -12.59 -3.23 -2.27
N VAL A 96 -11.49 -2.53 -2.00
CA VAL A 96 -10.41 -2.36 -2.97
C VAL A 96 -9.23 -3.23 -2.60
N ILE A 97 -8.68 -3.95 -3.58
CA ILE A 97 -7.51 -4.81 -3.42
C ILE A 97 -6.42 -4.46 -4.43
N ALA A 98 -5.18 -4.88 -4.14
CA ALA A 98 -4.06 -4.80 -5.07
C ALA A 98 -3.72 -6.21 -5.60
N PRO A 99 -4.19 -6.59 -6.80
CA PRO A 99 -3.84 -7.87 -7.39
C PRO A 99 -2.38 -7.92 -7.83
N PHE A 100 -1.82 -9.12 -7.88
CA PHE A 100 -0.54 -9.40 -8.50
C PHE A 100 -0.57 -10.78 -9.16
N GLN A 101 0.31 -11.00 -10.13
CA GLN A 101 0.46 -12.27 -10.81
C GLN A 101 1.88 -12.81 -10.59
N VAL A 102 1.95 -14.11 -10.28
CA VAL A 102 3.18 -14.91 -10.24
C VAL A 102 2.90 -16.13 -11.12
N ASN A 103 3.84 -16.44 -12.01
CA ASN A 103 3.76 -17.64 -12.87
C ASN A 103 4.38 -18.84 -12.18
#